data_AF-A0A1V6SML4-F1
#
_entry.id   AF-A0A1V6SML4-F1
#
_cell.length_a   1.000
_cell.length_b   1.000
_cell.length_c   1.000
_cell.angle_alpha   90.00
_cell.angle_beta   90.00
_cell.angle_gamma   90.00
#
_symmetry.space_group_name_H-M   'P 1'
#
loop_
_entity.id
_entity.type
_entity.pdbx_description
1 polymer ?
#
loop_
_entity_poly.entity_id
_entity_poly.type
_entity_poly.pdbx_seq_one_letter_code
_entity_poly.pdbx_strand_id
1 'polypeptide(L)'
;MGFHRSSKGINIRDKHILTAYCQRPSGESRYSELDLNEFIGANKGQLAWGSHDFSESSRDVNFQLEGPENNPMLHAQLEDSEGNVRESQMNLADCIKNEDGHLSFMECF
;
A
#
# COMPACT_ATOMS: atom_id res chain seq x y z
N MET A 1 4.78 -14.10 2.38
CA MET A 1 3.31 -13.99 2.50
C MET A 1 2.97 -12.53 2.67
N GLY A 2 1.96 -12.02 1.96
CA GLY A 2 1.53 -10.64 2.10
C GLY A 2 0.90 -10.37 3.47
N PHE A 3 1.05 -9.14 3.97
CA PHE A 3 0.56 -8.73 5.29
C PHE A 3 -0.94 -8.96 5.49
N HIS A 4 -1.75 -8.86 4.42
CA HIS A 4 -3.20 -8.99 4.46
C HIS A 4 -3.72 -10.33 4.99
N ARG A 5 -2.92 -11.41 4.89
CA ARG A 5 -3.32 -12.74 5.39
C ARG A 5 -3.28 -12.85 6.91
N SER A 6 -2.41 -12.08 7.55
CA SER A 6 -2.21 -12.07 9.00
C SER A 6 -2.54 -10.72 9.63
N SER A 7 -3.26 -9.85 8.91
CA SER A 7 -3.66 -8.53 9.39
C SER A 7 -5.16 -8.31 9.17
N LYS A 8 -5.79 -7.50 10.02
CA LYS A 8 -7.21 -7.17 9.95
C LYS A 8 -7.43 -5.67 10.05
N GLY A 9 -8.58 -5.20 9.54
CA GLY A 9 -8.93 -3.78 9.56
C GLY A 9 -7.95 -2.93 8.76
N ILE A 10 -7.51 -3.45 7.61
CA ILE A 10 -6.56 -2.77 6.72
C ILE A 10 -7.26 -1.57 6.09
N ASN A 11 -6.68 -0.40 6.23
CA ASN A 11 -7.22 0.82 5.68
C ASN A 11 -6.11 1.82 5.34
N ILE A 12 -6.39 2.75 4.43
CA ILE A 12 -5.52 3.88 4.12
C ILE A 12 -6.07 5.13 4.81
N ARG A 13 -5.24 5.79 5.62
CA ARG A 13 -5.50 7.10 6.22
C ARG A 13 -4.67 8.16 5.49
N ASP A 14 -5.22 9.36 5.35
CA ASP A 14 -4.53 10.51 4.73
C ASP A 14 -3.98 10.23 3.32
N LYS A 15 -4.55 9.26 2.60
CA LYS A 15 -4.14 8.75 1.27
C LYS A 15 -2.83 7.95 1.23
N HIS A 16 -1.92 8.10 2.20
CA HIS A 16 -0.60 7.46 2.17
C HIS A 16 -0.30 6.58 3.38
N ILE A 17 -1.04 6.69 4.47
CA ILE A 17 -0.73 5.93 5.70
C ILE A 17 -1.51 4.61 5.67
N LEU A 18 -0.81 3.50 5.45
CA LEU A 18 -1.37 2.16 5.57
C LEU A 18 -1.48 1.80 7.04
N THR A 19 -2.69 1.49 7.48
CA THR A 19 -3.00 1.12 8.86
C THR A 19 -3.59 -0.29 8.89
N ALA A 20 -3.16 -1.11 9.85
CA ALA A 20 -3.72 -2.45 10.04
C ALA A 20 -3.47 -2.96 11.47
N TYR A 21 -4.30 -3.91 11.91
CA TYR A 21 -4.04 -4.72 13.09
C TYR A 21 -3.33 -6.00 12.66
N CYS A 22 -2.01 -6.04 12.87
CA CYS A 22 -1.12 -7.12 12.48
C CYS A 22 -1.02 -8.17 13.58
N GLN A 23 -1.25 -9.44 13.26
CA GLN A 23 -1.16 -10.54 14.20
C GLN A 23 0.30 -10.95 14.42
N ARG A 24 0.68 -11.13 15.68
CA ARG A 24 1.97 -11.63 16.13
C ARG A 24 1.98 -13.16 16.19
N PRO A 25 3.16 -13.82 16.16
CA PRO A 25 3.26 -15.26 16.38
C PRO A 25 2.71 -15.72 17.74
N SER A 26 2.70 -14.83 18.74
CA SER A 26 2.08 -15.08 20.05
C SER A 26 0.55 -15.19 20.01
N GLY A 27 -0.08 -14.77 18.90
CA GLY A 27 -1.53 -14.72 18.73
C GLY A 27 -2.18 -13.37 19.01
N GLU A 28 -1.45 -12.42 19.62
CA GLU A 28 -1.91 -11.06 19.86
C GLU A 28 -1.93 -10.23 18.57
N SER A 29 -2.90 -9.31 18.42
CA SER A 29 -2.91 -8.34 17.30
C SER A 29 -2.41 -6.99 17.78
N ARG A 30 -1.47 -6.41 17.05
CA ARG A 30 -0.91 -5.09 17.32
C ARG A 30 -1.32 -4.11 16.23
N TYR A 31 -1.70 -2.91 16.62
CA TYR A 31 -1.92 -1.82 15.68
C TYR A 31 -0.59 -1.34 15.09
N SER A 32 -0.52 -1.27 13.76
CA SER A 32 0.63 -0.79 13.03
C SER A 32 0.20 0.19 11.95
N GLU A 33 1.02 1.21 11.75
CA GLU A 33 0.91 2.15 10.65
C GLU A 33 2.21 2.10 9.83
N LEU A 34 2.12 2.30 8.52
CA LEU A 34 3.25 2.39 7.61
C LEU A 34 2.99 3.51 6.62
N ASP A 35 3.93 4.45 6.51
CA ASP A 35 3.86 5.50 5.51
C ASP A 35 4.26 4.94 4.14
N LEU A 36 3.34 4.98 3.18
CA LEU A 36 3.58 4.54 1.81
C LEU A 36 4.34 5.58 0.98
N ASN A 37 4.32 6.88 1.34
CA ASN A 37 5.11 7.90 0.64
C ASN A 37 6.62 7.65 0.77
N GLU A 38 7.07 6.93 1.79
CA GLU A 38 8.49 6.58 1.97
C GLU A 38 8.98 5.56 0.92
N PHE A 39 8.07 4.81 0.27
CA PHE A 39 8.41 3.69 -0.59
C PHE A 39 7.74 3.70 -1.96
N ILE A 40 6.63 4.43 -2.10
CA ILE A 40 5.85 4.55 -3.33
C ILE A 40 5.93 5.98 -3.83
N GLY A 41 6.32 6.13 -5.11
CA GLY A 41 6.23 7.38 -5.84
C GLY A 41 5.35 7.27 -7.08
N ALA A 42 5.21 8.39 -7.76
CA ALA A 42 4.53 8.49 -9.03
C ALA A 42 5.55 8.59 -10.18
N ASN A 43 5.46 7.71 -11.17
CA ASN A 43 6.30 7.73 -12.36
C ASN A 43 5.45 7.61 -13.62
N LYS A 44 5.46 8.66 -14.47
CA LYS A 44 4.74 8.71 -15.75
C LYS A 44 3.26 8.28 -15.67
N GLY A 45 2.55 8.76 -14.65
CA GLY A 45 1.14 8.42 -14.43
C GLY A 45 0.89 7.04 -13.82
N GLN A 46 1.91 6.40 -13.24
CA GLN A 46 1.79 5.10 -12.56
C GLN A 46 2.46 5.07 -11.19
N LEU A 47 1.94 4.26 -10.27
CA LEU A 47 2.56 3.98 -8.99
C LEU A 47 3.82 3.14 -9.21
N ALA A 48 4.91 3.51 -8.53
CA ALA A 48 6.18 2.80 -8.61
C ALA A 48 6.81 2.64 -7.22
N TRP A 49 7.26 1.43 -6.91
CA TRP A 49 8.08 1.16 -5.73
C TRP A 49 9.49 1.74 -5.87
N GLY A 50 10.12 2.08 -4.75
CA GLY A 50 11.48 2.63 -4.72
C GLY A 50 11.54 4.12 -5.09
N SER A 51 10.41 4.80 -5.03
CA SER A 51 10.28 6.26 -5.18
C SER A 51 9.53 6.81 -3.98
N HIS A 52 9.29 8.12 -3.93
CA HIS A 52 8.63 8.76 -2.79
C HIS A 52 7.48 9.69 -3.18
N ASP A 53 6.65 10.04 -2.20
CA ASP A 53 5.61 11.08 -2.25
C ASP A 53 4.53 10.91 -3.33
N PHE A 54 4.09 9.67 -3.60
CA PHE A 54 3.01 9.45 -4.59
C PHE A 54 1.70 10.18 -4.23
N SER A 55 1.42 10.42 -2.95
CA SER A 55 0.18 11.06 -2.51
C SER A 55 0.05 12.52 -2.93
N GLU A 56 1.16 13.21 -3.17
CA GLU A 56 1.15 14.60 -3.67
C GLU A 56 0.71 14.67 -5.14
N SER A 57 1.09 13.66 -5.92
CA SER A 57 0.79 13.57 -7.35
C SER A 57 -0.47 12.78 -7.68
N SER A 58 -1.09 12.13 -6.67
CA SER A 58 -2.25 11.27 -6.86
C SER A 58 -3.57 11.88 -6.41
N ARG A 59 -4.62 11.48 -7.12
CA ARG A 59 -6.03 11.80 -6.85
C ARG A 59 -6.79 10.51 -6.64
N ASP A 60 -7.90 10.58 -5.92
CA ASP A 60 -8.81 9.45 -5.68
C ASP A 60 -8.12 8.16 -5.18
N VAL A 61 -7.21 8.31 -4.20
CA VAL A 61 -6.51 7.17 -3.61
C VAL A 61 -7.48 6.33 -2.79
N ASN A 62 -7.64 5.07 -3.18
CA ASN A 62 -8.56 4.12 -2.56
C ASN A 62 -7.86 2.78 -2.35
N PHE A 63 -8.31 2.04 -1.34
CA PHE A 63 -7.80 0.71 -1.01
C PHE A 63 -8.91 -0.32 -1.05
N GLN A 64 -8.67 -1.44 -1.72
CA GLN A 64 -9.63 -2.53 -1.82
C GLN A 64 -8.92 -3.90 -1.79
N LEU A 65 -9.61 -4.89 -1.24
CA LEU A 65 -9.19 -6.29 -1.31
C LEU A 65 -9.84 -6.91 -2.54
N GLU A 66 -9.03 -7.28 -3.54
CA GLU A 66 -9.54 -7.75 -4.83
C GLU A 66 -9.18 -9.20 -5.13
N GLY A 67 -10.06 -9.88 -5.88
CA GLY A 67 -9.86 -11.25 -6.33
C GLY A 67 -10.04 -12.32 -5.25
N PRO A 68 -9.85 -13.60 -5.61
CA PRO A 68 -10.14 -14.73 -4.72
C PRO A 68 -9.19 -14.83 -3.53
N GLU A 69 -7.99 -14.23 -3.64
CA GLU A 69 -6.98 -14.23 -2.57
C GLU A 69 -7.06 -12.98 -1.68
N ASN A 70 -8.03 -12.08 -1.90
CA ASN A 70 -8.12 -10.78 -1.21
C ASN A 70 -6.82 -9.98 -1.32
N ASN A 71 -6.33 -9.80 -2.56
CA ASN A 71 -5.10 -9.04 -2.80
C ASN A 71 -5.30 -7.58 -2.39
N PRO A 72 -4.44 -7.01 -1.54
CA PRO A 72 -4.55 -5.63 -1.05
C PRO A 72 -4.11 -4.64 -2.12
N MET A 73 -5.05 -4.25 -2.98
CA MET A 73 -4.82 -3.33 -4.08
C MET A 73 -4.99 -1.87 -3.64
N LEU A 74 -3.98 -1.06 -3.93
CA LEU A 74 -4.02 0.39 -3.84
C LEU A 74 -4.33 0.95 -5.21
N HIS A 75 -5.40 1.73 -5.32
CA HIS A 75 -5.82 2.42 -6.53
C HIS A 75 -5.56 3.91 -6.36
N ALA A 76 -5.01 4.54 -7.39
CA ALA A 76 -4.74 5.97 -7.42
C ALA A 76 -4.82 6.48 -8.86
N GLN A 77 -5.29 7.71 -9.04
CA GLN A 77 -5.25 8.40 -10.32
C GLN A 77 -4.04 9.34 -10.35
N LEU A 78 -3.21 9.23 -11.37
CA LEU A 78 -1.95 9.97 -11.51
C LEU A 78 -1.90 10.67 -12.85
N GLU A 79 -1.35 11.88 -12.88
CA GLU A 79 -1.16 12.63 -14.12
C GLU A 79 0.15 12.19 -14.81
N ASP A 80 0.10 11.93 -16.11
CA ASP A 80 1.29 11.64 -16.91
C ASP A 80 2.00 12.92 -17.37
N SER A 81 3.13 12.77 -18.04
CA SER A 81 3.94 13.92 -18.49
C SER A 81 3.25 14.80 -19.54
N GLU A 82 2.13 14.36 -20.11
CA GLU A 82 1.33 15.10 -21.07
C GLU A 82 0.10 15.77 -20.43
N GLY A 83 -0.10 15.60 -19.12
CA GLY A 83 -1.23 16.15 -18.39
C GLY A 83 -2.46 15.22 -18.37
N ASN A 84 -2.35 13.99 -18.87
CA ASN A 84 -3.47 13.06 -18.88
C ASN A 84 -3.54 12.30 -17.56
N VAL A 85 -4.74 12.26 -16.97
CA VAL A 85 -4.99 11.46 -15.76
C VAL A 85 -5.13 9.99 -16.14
N ARG A 86 -4.33 9.13 -15.53
CA ARG A 86 -4.37 7.67 -15.70
C ARG A 86 -4.69 7.00 -14.38
N GLU A 87 -5.51 5.96 -14.44
CA GLU A 87 -5.73 5.08 -13.29
C GLU A 87 -4.54 4.13 -13.15
N SER A 88 -4.02 4.03 -11.93
CA SER A 88 -2.94 3.14 -11.56
C SER A 88 -3.35 2.33 -10.35
N GLN A 89 -2.97 1.06 -10.35
CA GLN A 89 -3.25 0.12 -9.28
C GLN A 89 -1.99 -0.66 -8.93
N MET A 90 -1.79 -0.93 -7.65
CA MET A 90 -0.59 -1.59 -7.13
C MET A 90 -0.96 -2.55 -6.01
N ASN A 91 -0.42 -3.77 -6.06
CA ASN A 91 -0.60 -4.74 -4.99
C ASN A 91 0.39 -4.46 -3.85
N LEU A 92 -0.13 -4.07 -2.68
CA LEU A 92 0.67 -3.81 -1.50
C LEU A 92 1.30 -5.09 -0.92
N ALA A 93 0.74 -6.26 -1.21
CA ALA A 93 1.26 -7.53 -0.70
C ALA A 93 2.61 -7.96 -1.31
N ASP A 94 3.00 -7.35 -2.42
CA ASP A 94 4.24 -7.69 -3.12
C ASP A 94 5.46 -7.28 -2.28
N CYS A 95 5.41 -6.08 -1.70
CA CYS A 95 6.52 -5.51 -0.94
C CYS A 95 6.24 -5.39 0.56
N ILE A 96 4.98 -5.28 0.98
CA ILE A 96 4.65 -5.06 2.40
C ILE A 96 4.31 -6.38 3.09
N LYS A 97 4.92 -6.62 4.24
CA LYS A 97 4.68 -7.80 5.06
C LYS A 97 4.41 -7.41 6.51
N ASN A 98 3.82 -8.35 7.23
CA ASN A 98 3.67 -8.26 8.68
C ASN A 98 4.86 -8.97 9.33
N GLU A 99 5.72 -8.23 10.01
CA GLU A 99 6.86 -8.71 10.79
C GLU A 99 6.58 -8.54 12.28
N ASP A 100 6.30 -9.66 12.97
CA ASP A 100 6.01 -9.69 14.41
C ASP A 100 4.97 -8.64 14.90
N GLY A 101 3.92 -8.41 14.10
CA GLY A 101 2.88 -7.43 14.42
C GLY A 101 3.16 -6.01 13.91
N HIS A 102 4.15 -5.84 13.02
CA HIS A 102 4.48 -4.57 12.40
C HIS A 102 4.40 -4.64 10.88
N LEU A 103 3.77 -3.66 10.26
CA LEU A 103 3.86 -3.47 8.82
C LEU A 103 5.29 -3.04 8.48
N SER A 104 5.94 -3.79 7.60
CA SER A 104 7.32 -3.60 7.19
C SER A 104 7.40 -3.67 5.68
N PHE A 105 8.09 -2.70 5.07
CA PHE A 105 8.44 -2.74 3.66
C PHE A 105 9.65 -3.65 3.48
N MET A 106 9.52 -4.66 2.63
CA MET A 106 10.63 -5.45 2.14
C MET A 106 10.89 -5.08 0.69
N GLU A 107 12.14 -4.69 0.44
CA GLU A 107 12.66 -4.51 -0.91
C GLU A 107 12.26 -5.67 -1.83
N CYS A 108 11.58 -5.33 -2.92
CA CYS A 108 11.06 -6.23 -3.93
C CYS A 108 11.47 -5.64 -5.27
N PHE A 109 12.41 -6.30 -5.95
CA PHE A 109 12.96 -5.90 -7.24
C PHE A 109 13.09 -7.13 -8.15
#